data_AF-A0AAW0ANY5-F1
#
_entry.id   AF-A0AAW0ANY5-F1
#
_cell.length_a   1.000
_cell.length_b   1.000
_cell.length_c   1.000
_cell.angle_alpha   90.00
_cell.angle_beta   90.00
_cell.angle_gamma   90.00
#
_symmetry.space_group_name_H-M   'P 1'
#
loop_
_entity.id
_entity.type
_entity.pdbx_description
1 polymer ?
#
loop_
_entity_poly.entity_id
_entity_poly.type
_entity_poly.pdbx_seq_one_letter_code
_entity_poly.pdbx_strand_id
1 'polypeptide(L)' 'MPAKKRCQFQANTDEQCNSAALRIVGQCALCRAQFCGDHRMPEHHSCNALEDCKQQAFNRNKTKLEAERTVASKMATA' A
#
# COMPACT_ATOMS: atom_id res chain seq x y z
N MET A 1 17.56 7.02 -26.12
CA MET A 1 16.96 6.00 -25.21
C MET A 1 16.57 6.69 -23.91
N PRO A 2 15.35 6.51 -23.38
CA PRO A 2 14.97 7.15 -22.11
C PRO A 2 15.85 6.65 -20.97
N ALA A 3 16.27 7.55 -20.10
CA ALA A 3 17.13 7.23 -18.95
C ALA A 3 16.47 6.14 -18.08
N LYS A 4 17.25 5.11 -17.72
CA LYS A 4 16.79 4.07 -16.79
C LYS A 4 16.57 4.74 -15.43
N LYS A 5 15.34 4.70 -14.96
CA LYS A 5 14.98 5.22 -13.63
C LYS A 5 15.68 4.37 -12.56
N ARG A 6 16.17 5.02 -11.51
CA ARG A 6 16.84 4.37 -10.38
C ARG A 6 15.85 3.99 -9.29
N CYS A 7 16.26 3.04 -8.45
CA CYS A 7 15.53 2.70 -7.25
C CYS A 7 15.39 3.93 -6.33
N GLN A 8 14.19 4.16 -5.83
CA GLN A 8 13.88 5.25 -4.91
C GLN A 8 13.94 4.81 -3.43
N PHE A 9 14.52 3.64 -3.15
CA PHE A 9 14.77 3.24 -1.77
C PHE A 9 15.80 4.18 -1.16
N GLN A 10 15.44 4.77 -0.02
CA GLN A 10 16.26 5.76 0.68
C GLN A 10 16.70 6.92 -0.24
N ALA A 11 15.79 7.40 -1.09
CA ALA A 11 16.10 8.52 -1.94
C ALA A 11 16.42 9.77 -1.09
N ASN A 12 17.55 10.43 -1.39
CA ASN A 12 18.09 11.59 -0.68
C ASN A 12 18.82 11.30 0.65
N THR A 13 19.22 10.04 0.91
CA THR A 13 20.17 9.70 1.97
C THR A 13 21.44 9.07 1.40
N ASP A 14 22.48 8.94 2.23
CA ASP A 14 23.75 8.29 1.87
C ASP A 14 23.56 6.82 1.47
N GLU A 15 22.53 6.17 2.01
CA GLU A 15 22.20 4.76 1.76
C GLU A 15 21.28 4.56 0.53
N GLN A 16 21.23 5.54 -0.38
CA GLN A 16 20.42 5.44 -1.59
C GLN A 16 20.82 4.22 -2.42
N CYS A 17 19.83 3.37 -2.74
CA CYS A 17 20.07 2.21 -3.58
C CYS A 17 20.44 2.64 -5.02
N ASN A 18 21.65 2.28 -5.47
CA ASN A 18 22.14 2.59 -6.82
C ASN A 18 21.61 1.63 -7.91
N SER A 19 20.73 0.69 -7.56
CA SER A 19 20.19 -0.29 -8.52
C SER A 19 19.19 0.33 -9.49
N ALA A 20 19.11 -0.21 -10.70
CA ALA A 20 18.10 0.20 -11.68
C ALA A 20 16.70 -0.25 -11.24
N ALA A 21 15.71 0.63 -11.40
CA ALA A 21 14.33 0.28 -11.15
C ALA A 21 13.78 -0.65 -12.24
N LEU A 22 12.94 -1.60 -11.83
CA LEU A 22 12.25 -2.49 -12.77
C LEU A 22 11.13 -1.73 -13.48
N ARG A 23 11.10 -1.76 -14.82
CA ARG A 23 10.16 -0.95 -15.63
C ARG A 23 8.69 -1.37 -15.52
N ILE A 24 8.43 -2.66 -15.30
CA ILE A 24 7.07 -3.22 -15.30
C ILE A 24 6.61 -3.47 -13.86
N VAL A 25 7.44 -4.17 -13.08
CA VAL A 25 7.09 -4.64 -11.73
C VAL A 25 7.78 -3.85 -10.61
N GLY A 26 8.51 -2.78 -10.95
CA GLY A 26 9.25 -1.98 -9.97
C GLY A 26 8.42 -0.89 -9.32
N GLN A 27 7.20 -0.63 -9.80
CA GLN A 27 6.35 0.40 -9.22
C GLN A 27 5.55 -0.17 -8.04
N CYS A 28 5.69 0.44 -6.86
CA CYS A 28 4.86 0.09 -5.71
C CYS A 28 3.41 0.57 -5.93
N ALA A 29 2.43 -0.30 -5.71
CA ALA A 29 1.02 0.03 -5.90
C ALA A 29 0.50 1.07 -4.89
N LEU A 30 1.17 1.22 -3.74
CA LEU A 30 0.74 2.09 -2.64
C LEU A 30 1.30 3.51 -2.81
N CYS A 31 2.64 3.65 -2.85
CA CYS A 31 3.29 4.95 -2.94
C CYS A 31 3.66 5.37 -4.38
N ARG A 32 3.43 4.51 -5.38
CA ARG A 32 3.75 4.74 -6.81
C ARG A 32 5.22 5.06 -7.11
N ALA A 33 6.10 4.92 -6.12
CA ALA A 33 7.55 5.01 -6.29
C ALA A 33 8.11 3.77 -7.00
N GLN A 34 9.30 3.91 -7.58
CA GLN A 34 9.93 2.87 -8.39
C GLN A 34 11.15 2.27 -7.70
N PHE A 35 11.27 0.96 -7.75
CA PHE A 35 12.22 0.16 -7.00
C PHE A 35 12.89 -0.91 -7.86
N CYS A 36 14.03 -1.40 -7.40
CA CYS A 36 14.73 -2.56 -7.98
C CYS A 36 14.06 -3.87 -7.56
N GLY A 37 14.58 -5.01 -8.03
CA GLY A 37 14.04 -6.33 -7.70
C GLY A 37 14.01 -6.65 -6.20
N ASP A 38 14.96 -6.09 -5.45
CA ASP A 38 15.11 -6.30 -4.01
C ASP A 38 14.14 -5.41 -3.21
N HIS A 39 14.02 -4.12 -3.56
CA HIS A 39 13.20 -3.16 -2.80
C HIS A 39 11.74 -3.02 -3.31
N ARG A 40 11.29 -3.86 -4.25
CA ARG A 40 9.94 -3.73 -4.84
C ARG A 40 8.81 -3.99 -3.85
N MET A 41 9.09 -4.75 -2.78
CA MET A 41 8.08 -5.14 -1.81
C MET A 41 7.89 -4.03 -0.77
N PRO A 42 6.63 -3.73 -0.36
CA PRO A 42 6.35 -2.69 0.64
C PRO A 42 7.11 -2.86 1.95
N GLU A 43 7.36 -4.11 2.35
CA GLU A 43 8.13 -4.48 3.55
C GLU A 43 9.60 -4.10 3.45
N HIS A 44 10.19 -4.20 2.24
CA HIS A 44 11.62 -3.95 2.03
C HIS A 44 11.96 -2.46 1.93
N HIS A 45 11.02 -1.63 1.46
CA HIS A 45 11.24 -0.19 1.38
C HIS A 45 10.54 0.63 2.47
N SER A 46 10.02 -0.04 3.51
CA SER A 46 9.26 0.58 4.60
C SER A 46 8.23 1.58 4.09
N CYS A 47 7.31 1.09 3.24
CA CYS A 47 6.38 1.94 2.52
C CYS A 47 5.56 2.81 3.48
N ASN A 48 5.68 4.14 3.36
CA ASN A 48 4.96 5.08 4.23
C ASN A 48 3.42 4.98 4.08
N ALA A 49 2.94 4.63 2.88
CA ALA A 49 1.52 4.51 2.57
C ALA A 49 0.88 3.17 3.00
N LEU A 50 1.66 2.25 3.60
CA LEU A 50 1.19 0.92 3.99
C LEU A 50 0.18 1.00 5.15
N GLU A 51 0.47 1.82 6.15
CA GLU A 51 -0.39 2.01 7.32
C GLU A 51 -1.71 2.72 6.95
N ASP A 52 -1.64 3.76 6.12
CA ASP A 52 -2.84 4.45 5.61
C ASP A 52 -3.74 3.49 4.81
N CYS A 53 -3.15 2.68 3.92
CA CYS A 53 -3.90 1.70 3.15
C CYS A 53 -4.59 0.66 4.04
N LYS A 54 -3.92 0.18 5.09
CA LYS A 54 -4.52 -0.74 6.08
C LYS A 54 -5.69 -0.08 6.80
N GLN A 55 -5.51 1.15 7.26
CA GLN A 55 -6.55 1.87 7.99
C GLN A 55 -7.78 2.13 7.10
N GLN A 56 -7.56 2.48 5.84
CA GLN A 56 -8.61 2.71 4.85
C GLN A 56 -9.37 1.42 4.52
N ALA A 57 -8.67 0.29 4.37
CA ALA A 57 -9.28 -1.02 4.21
C ALA A 57 -10.08 -1.44 5.44
N PHE A 58 -9.56 -1.20 6.65
CA PHE A 58 -10.27 -1.47 7.89
C PHE A 58 -11.55 -0.66 7.99
N ASN A 59 -11.49 0.65 7.72
CA ASN A 59 -12.65 1.53 7.79
C ASN A 59 -13.74 1.10 6.80
N ARG A 60 -13.37 0.78 5.55
CA ARG A 60 -14.29 0.24 4.54
C ARG A 60 -14.95 -1.06 4.97
N ASN A 61 -14.19 -2.00 5.53
CA ASN A 61 -14.75 -3.26 6.03
C ASN A 61 -15.67 -3.02 7.22
N LYS A 62 -15.28 -2.15 8.14
CA LYS A 62 -16.10 -1.76 9.28
C LYS A 62 -17.44 -1.17 8.81
N THR A 63 -17.43 -0.21 7.89
CA THR A 63 -18.67 0.39 7.35
C THR A 63 -19.56 -0.66 6.70
N LYS A 64 -18.99 -1.60 5.91
CA LYS A 64 -19.77 -2.70 5.32
C LYS A 64 -20.39 -3.60 6.38
N LEU A 65 -19.59 -4.05 7.36
CA LEU A 65 -20.07 -4.88 8.46
C LEU A 65 -21.16 -4.18 9.29
N GLU A 66 -21.02 -2.89 9.55
CA GLU A 66 -22.03 -2.11 10.27
C GLU A 66 -23.31 -1.91 9.45
N ALA A 67 -23.20 -1.76 8.13
CA ALA A 67 -24.34 -1.66 7.22
C ALA A 67 -25.09 -2.99 7.04
N GLU A 68 -24.35 -4.11 7.00
CA GLU A 68 -24.88 -5.46 6.85
C GLU A 68 -25.25 -6.11 8.20
N ARG A 69 -25.03 -5.40 9.32
CA ARG A 69 -25.35 -5.92 10.65
C ARG A 69 -26.86 -6.20 10.73
N THR A 70 -27.23 -7.45 10.97
CA THR A 70 -28.61 -7.83 11.26
C THR A 70 -29.03 -7.21 12.58
N VAL A 71 -29.94 -6.23 12.54
CA VAL A 71 -30.64 -5.76 13.74
C VAL A 71 -31.76 -6.74 14.04
N ALA A 72 -31.76 -7.34 15.24
CA ALA A 72 -32.86 -8.16 15.68
C ALA A 72 -34.15 -7.32 15.65
N SER A 73 -35.08 -7.67 14.75
CA SER A 73 -36.40 -7.06 14.74
C SER A 73 -37.03 -7.33 16.10
N LYS A 74 -37.30 -6.28 16.88
CA LYS A 74 -38.10 -6.41 18.10
C LYS A 74 -39.47 -6.93 17.68
N MET A 75 -39.70 -8.24 17.79
CA MET A 75 -41.05 -8.79 17.70
C MET A 75 -41.80 -8.25 18.92
N ALA A 76 -42.69 -7.28 18.71
CA ALA A 76 -43.66 -6.89 19.72
C ALA A 76 -44.58 -8.09 19.93
N THR A 77 -44.37 -8.81 21.04
CA THR A 77 -45.33 -9.79 21.56
C THR A 77 -46.64 -9.08 21.83
N ALA A 78 -47.68 -9.47 21.08
CA ALA A 78 -49.07 -9.10 21.26
C ALA A 78 -49.67 -9.74 22.51
#